data_AF-A0A9E1RQZ6-F1
#
_entry.id   AF-A0A9E1RQZ6-F1
#
_cell.length_a   1.000
_cell.length_b   1.000
_cell.length_c   1.000
_cell.angle_alpha   90.00
_cell.angle_beta   90.00
_cell.angle_gamma   90.00
#
_symmetry.space_group_name_H-M   'P 1'
#
loop_
_entity.id
_entity.type
_entity.pdbx_description
1 polymer ?
#
loop_
_entity_poly.entity_id
_entity_poly.type
_entity_poly.pdbx_seq_one_letter_code
_entity_poly.pdbx_strand_id
1 'polypeptide(L)'
;MAEVRWQFAKTMPQWPHEYTVRVWRPDLNDTFETFASFIRAEGVVKPWPADSPTPRYHHRYLAIDGWDYWIMDGTIEDTGVINRARLDDTWQ
;
A
#
# COMPACT_ATOMS: atom_id res chain seq x y z
N MET A 1 4.73 19.73 1.96
CA MET A 1 4.37 18.82 3.07
C MET A 1 3.41 17.79 2.52
N ALA A 2 3.47 16.52 2.95
CA ALA A 2 2.51 15.52 2.50
C ALA A 2 1.12 15.84 3.08
N GLU A 3 0.08 15.68 2.27
CA GLU A 3 -1.29 16.00 2.67
C GLU A 3 -1.80 15.04 3.74
N VAL A 4 -1.28 13.81 3.83
CA VAL A 4 -1.63 12.80 4.84
C VAL A 4 -0.43 12.41 5.70
N ARG A 5 -0.71 11.87 6.89
CA ARG A 5 0.31 11.28 7.76
C ARG A 5 0.68 9.89 7.26
N TRP A 6 1.98 9.68 7.05
CA TRP A 6 2.56 8.35 6.85
C TRP A 6 3.20 7.86 8.14
N GLN A 7 3.02 6.57 8.43
CA GLN A 7 3.52 5.91 9.62
C GLN A 7 4.36 4.69 9.22
N PHE A 8 5.62 4.67 9.63
CA PHE A 8 6.49 3.50 9.44
C PHE A 8 5.98 2.30 10.24
N ALA A 9 5.90 1.14 9.58
CA ALA A 9 5.46 -0.11 10.17
C ALA A 9 6.58 -0.81 10.95
N LYS A 10 6.43 -0.91 12.28
CA LYS A 10 7.45 -1.47 13.16
C LYS A 10 7.42 -3.00 13.28
N THR A 11 6.31 -3.62 12.91
CA THR A 11 6.06 -5.06 13.10
C THR A 11 6.71 -5.94 12.04
N MET A 12 7.15 -5.35 10.92
CA MET A 12 7.82 -6.05 9.80
C MET A 12 9.08 -5.28 9.36
N PRO A 13 10.11 -5.15 10.23
CA PRO A 13 11.30 -4.34 9.93
C PRO A 13 12.10 -4.84 8.71
N GLN A 14 11.98 -6.12 8.36
CA GLN A 14 12.61 -6.71 7.19
C GLN A 14 11.95 -6.31 5.85
N TRP A 15 10.74 -5.77 5.89
CA TRP A 15 10.02 -5.26 4.73
C TRP A 15 9.59 -3.82 5.03
N PRO A 16 10.52 -2.86 4.96
CA PRO A 16 10.26 -1.48 5.35
C PRO A 16 9.15 -0.89 4.49
N HIS A 17 8.08 -0.47 5.16
CA HIS A 17 6.97 0.21 4.51
C HIS A 17 6.33 1.21 5.47
N GLU A 18 5.60 2.15 4.89
CA GLU A 18 4.77 3.10 5.59
C GLU A 18 3.30 2.83 5.28
N TYR A 19 2.42 3.27 6.16
CA TYR A 19 0.99 3.25 5.91
C TYR A 19 0.34 4.57 6.32
N THR A 20 -0.76 4.89 5.66
CA THR A 20 -1.72 5.90 6.11
C THR A 20 -3.03 5.20 6.47
N VAL A 21 -3.71 5.70 7.50
CA VAL A 21 -4.98 5.13 7.98
C VAL A 21 -6.11 6.06 7.59
N ARG A 22 -7.15 5.50 6.97
CA ARG A 22 -8.34 6.22 6.50
C ARG A 22 -8.93 7.17 7.55
N VAL A 23 -9.11 6.67 8.77
CA VAL A 23 -9.72 7.44 9.86
C VAL A 23 -8.85 8.58 10.42
N TRP A 24 -7.58 8.68 10.02
CA TRP A 24 -6.73 9.82 10.43
C TRP A 24 -7.08 11.12 9.69
N ARG A 25 -7.74 11.02 8.53
CA ARG A 25 -8.17 12.15 7.70
C ARG A 25 -9.57 11.88 7.14
N PRO A 26 -10.62 11.91 7.99
CA PRO A 26 -11.99 11.65 7.55
C PRO A 26 -12.48 12.67 6.51
N ASP A 27 -11.91 13.87 6.50
CA ASP A 27 -12.14 14.91 5.49
C ASP A 27 -11.63 14.53 4.09
N LEU A 28 -10.74 13.54 3.99
CA LEU A 28 -10.19 13.02 2.73
C LEU A 28 -10.73 11.62 2.39
N ASN A 29 -11.86 11.21 2.96
CA ASN A 29 -12.42 9.87 2.76
C ASN A 29 -12.57 9.51 1.27
N ASP A 30 -13.16 10.40 0.49
CA ASP A 30 -13.43 10.15 -0.94
C ASP A 30 -12.11 10.06 -1.74
N THR A 31 -11.10 10.84 -1.33
CA THR A 31 -9.76 10.77 -1.92
C THR A 31 -9.10 9.43 -1.60
N PHE A 32 -9.25 8.94 -0.36
CA PHE A 32 -8.75 7.63 0.05
C PHE A 32 -9.40 6.50 -0.76
N GLU A 33 -10.74 6.49 -0.87
CA GLU A 33 -11.48 5.47 -1.63
C GLU A 33 -11.14 5.51 -3.12
N THR A 34 -11.02 6.72 -3.69
CA THR A 34 -10.62 6.90 -5.08
C THR A 34 -9.23 6.33 -5.33
N PHE A 35 -8.26 6.61 -4.45
CA PHE A 35 -6.90 6.11 -4.60
C PHE A 35 -6.82 4.59 -4.38
N ALA A 36 -7.53 4.05 -3.39
CA ALA A 36 -7.64 2.60 -3.18
C ALA A 36 -8.25 1.88 -4.40
N SER A 37 -9.28 2.47 -5.00
CA SER A 37 -9.91 1.97 -6.24
C SER A 37 -8.93 2.01 -7.42
N PHE A 38 -8.13 3.07 -7.51
CA PHE A 38 -7.11 3.23 -8.55
C PHE A 38 -6.00 2.19 -8.41
N ILE A 39 -5.49 1.93 -7.19
CA ILE A 39 -4.56 0.83 -6.92
C ILE A 39 -5.14 -0.51 -7.37
N ARG A 40 -6.41 -0.77 -7.10
CA ARG A 40 -7.07 -2.03 -7.48
C ARG A 40 -7.25 -2.17 -8.99
N ALA A 41 -7.56 -1.08 -9.69
CA ALA A 41 -7.78 -1.09 -11.13
C ALA A 41 -6.45 -1.21 -11.91
N GLU A 42 -5.50 -0.34 -11.60
CA GLU A 42 -4.28 -0.14 -12.39
C GLU A 42 -3.04 -0.83 -11.80
N GLY A 43 -3.11 -1.30 -10.55
CA GLY A 43 -1.99 -1.96 -9.90
C GLY A 43 -1.65 -3.31 -10.56
N VAL A 44 -0.34 -3.55 -10.69
CA VAL A 44 0.21 -4.81 -11.19
C VAL A 44 0.21 -5.84 -10.07
N VAL A 45 -0.25 -7.06 -10.37
CA VAL A 45 -0.23 -8.16 -9.41
C VAL A 45 1.21 -8.62 -9.21
N LYS A 46 1.71 -8.55 -7.96
CA LYS A 46 3.03 -9.06 -7.56
C LYS A 46 2.89 -10.11 -6.46
N PRO A 47 3.75 -11.15 -6.46
CA PRO A 47 3.79 -12.11 -5.36
C PRO A 47 4.32 -11.45 -4.07
N TRP A 48 3.87 -11.94 -2.92
CA TRP A 48 4.40 -11.53 -1.62
C TRP A 48 4.57 -12.73 -0.66
N PRO A 49 5.71 -12.87 0.05
CA PRO A 49 6.95 -12.11 -0.16
C PRO A 49 7.52 -12.40 -1.55
N ALA A 50 8.07 -11.39 -2.22
CA ALA A 50 8.43 -11.46 -3.64
C ALA A 50 9.53 -12.50 -3.94
N ASP A 51 10.54 -12.59 -3.07
CA ASP A 51 11.64 -13.56 -3.17
C ASP A 51 11.29 -14.97 -2.66
N SER A 52 10.05 -15.20 -2.22
CA SER A 52 9.65 -16.51 -1.71
C SER A 52 9.43 -17.51 -2.85
N PRO A 53 10.01 -18.72 -2.82
CA PRO A 53 9.69 -19.78 -3.79
C PRO A 53 8.23 -20.26 -3.68
N THR A 54 7.58 -19.95 -2.55
CA THR A 54 6.15 -20.18 -2.33
C THR A 54 5.52 -18.89 -1.78
N PRO A 55 5.10 -17.96 -2.66
CA PRO A 55 4.47 -16.71 -2.25
C PRO A 55 3.17 -16.99 -1.47
N ARG A 56 2.95 -16.21 -0.41
CA ARG A 56 1.76 -16.34 0.44
C ARG A 56 0.56 -15.62 -0.15
N TYR A 57 0.79 -14.46 -0.75
CA TYR A 57 -0.24 -13.58 -1.29
C TYR A 57 0.14 -13.04 -2.66
N HIS A 58 -0.84 -12.50 -3.36
CA HIS A 58 -0.67 -11.80 -4.64
C HIS A 58 -1.43 -10.47 -4.56
N HIS A 59 -0.74 -9.41 -4.15
CA HIS A 59 -1.33 -8.09 -4.00
C HIS A 59 -1.15 -7.26 -5.28
N ARG A 60 -1.99 -6.23 -5.44
CA ARG A 60 -1.85 -5.24 -6.52
C ARG A 60 -1.03 -4.06 -6.03
N TYR A 61 0.02 -3.74 -6.79
CA TYR A 61 0.94 -2.65 -6.50
C TYR A 61 0.88 -1.61 -7.61
N LEU A 62 0.65 -0.36 -7.22
CA LEU A 62 0.63 0.79 -8.11
C LEU A 62 1.92 1.62 -7.91
N ALA A 63 2.75 1.70 -8.95
CA ALA A 63 4.01 2.42 -8.92
C ALA A 63 3.82 3.89 -9.33
N ILE A 64 4.06 4.84 -8.42
CA ILE A 64 3.99 6.29 -8.67
C ILE A 64 5.13 7.00 -7.93
N ASP A 65 5.88 7.84 -8.64
CA ASP A 65 6.92 8.72 -8.07
C ASP A 65 7.95 8.03 -7.16
N GLY A 66 8.41 6.83 -7.56
CA GLY A 66 9.41 6.07 -6.81
C GLY A 66 8.85 5.31 -5.60
N TRP A 67 7.52 5.18 -5.52
CA TRP A 67 6.84 4.41 -4.49
C TRP A 67 5.93 3.37 -5.12
N ASP A 68 5.85 2.21 -4.48
CA ASP A 68 4.80 1.23 -4.69
C ASP A 68 3.72 1.40 -3.64
N TYR A 69 2.47 1.55 -4.07
CA TYR A 69 1.30 1.65 -3.21
C TYR A 69 0.45 0.39 -3.30
N TRP A 70 -0.04 -0.10 -2.16
CA TRP A 70 -0.99 -1.21 -2.13
C TRP A 70 -2.00 -1.07 -1.00
N ILE A 71 -3.16 -1.67 -1.21
CA ILE A 71 -4.13 -1.95 -0.15
C ILE A 71 -4.01 -3.43 0.21
N MET A 72 -4.46 -3.78 1.42
CA MET A 72 -4.69 -5.20 1.72
C MET A 72 -5.91 -5.68 0.92
N ASP A 73 -6.01 -6.99 0.75
CA ASP A 73 -7.15 -7.62 0.08
C ASP A 73 -8.46 -7.26 0.81
N GLY A 74 -9.57 -7.17 0.08
CA GLY A 74 -10.88 -6.81 0.64
C GLY A 74 -11.71 -5.94 -0.29
N THR A 75 -12.84 -5.46 0.21
CA THR A 75 -13.62 -4.41 -0.47
C THR A 75 -12.95 -3.04 -0.24
N ILE A 76 -13.28 -2.04 -1.05
CA ILE A 76 -12.74 -0.68 -0.85
C ILE A 76 -13.31 -0.10 0.45
N GLU A 77 -14.54 -0.45 0.76
CA GLU A 77 -15.28 -0.09 1.95
C GLU A 77 -14.61 -0.63 3.22
N ASP A 78 -14.10 -1.87 3.19
CA ASP A 78 -13.40 -2.51 4.31
C ASP A 78 -11.92 -2.07 4.42
N THR A 79 -11.39 -1.42 3.38
CA THR A 79 -9.99 -0.98 3.37
C THR A 79 -9.80 0.20 4.33
N GLY A 80 -9.10 -0.06 5.43
CA GLY A 80 -8.75 0.96 6.43
C GLY A 80 -7.38 1.60 6.25
N VAL A 81 -6.50 0.99 5.44
CA VAL A 81 -5.10 1.43 5.27
C VAL A 81 -4.67 1.39 3.80
N ILE A 82 -3.84 2.35 3.41
CA ILE A 82 -3.03 2.28 2.19
C ILE A 82 -1.58 2.21 2.65
N ASN A 83 -0.86 1.22 2.13
CA ASN A 83 0.55 1.03 2.39
C ASN A 83 1.37 1.60 1.23
N ARG A 84 2.63 1.96 1.52
CA ARG A 84 3.63 2.28 0.50
C ARG A 84 5.02 1.82 0.89
N ALA A 85 5.83 1.49 -0.10
CA ALA A 85 7.26 1.18 0.05
C ALA A 85 8.04 1.84 -1.08
N ARG A 86 9.29 2.18 -0.82
CA ARG A 86 10.20 2.73 -1.82
C ARG A 86 10.52 1.66 -2.87
N LEU A 87 10.60 2.06 -4.14
CA LEU A 87 10.99 1.16 -5.24
C LEU A 87 12.50 0.89 -5.27
N ASP A 88 13.31 1.84 -4.80
CA ASP A 88 14.77 1.74 -4.69
C ASP A 88 15.23 0.98 -3.45
N ASP A 89 14.32 0.71 -2.52
CA ASP A 89 14.52 -0.25 -1.46
C ASP A 89 14.48 -1.66 -2.08
N THR A 90 15.65 -2.30 -2.20
CA THR A 90 15.90 -3.58 -2.89
C THR A 90 15.27 -4.80 -2.21
N TRP A 91 14.05 -4.68 -1.67
CA TRP A 91 13.32 -5.72 -0.94
C TRP A 91 12.11 -6.27 -1.72
N GLN A 92 12.03 -5.95 -3.03
CA GLN A 92 11.05 -6.49 -3.97
C GLN A 92 11.68 -7.49 -4.94
#